data_AF-A0A4P5SRR1-F1
#
_entry.id   AF-A0A4P5SRR1-F1
#
_cell.length_a   1.000
_cell.length_b   1.000
_cell.length_c   1.000
_cell.angle_alpha   90.00
_cell.angle_beta   90.00
_cell.angle_gamma   90.00
#
_symmetry.space_group_name_H-M   'P 1'
#
loop_
_entity.id
_entity.type
_entity.pdbx_description
1 polymer ?
#
loop_
_entity_poly.entity_id
_entity_poly.type
_entity_poly.pdbx_seq_one_letter_code
_entity_poly.pdbx_strand_id
1 'polypeptide(L)' 'MVRRACSEGPQHVTVHGREEVVIIGVNEFRRLKGSQTGAALVAALQASPYRDADLEPARTSMPVRAVDV' A
#
# COMPACT_ATOMS: atom_id res chain seq x y z
N MET A 1 11.14 -11.97 21.18
CA MET A 1 10.04 -12.26 20.24
C MET A 1 10.36 -11.76 18.84
N VAL A 2 10.58 -10.45 18.64
CA VAL A 2 10.95 -9.87 17.33
C VAL A 2 12.17 -10.55 16.69
N ARG A 3 13.26 -10.77 17.45
CA ARG A 3 14.44 -11.47 16.92
C ARG A 3 14.12 -12.87 16.40
N ARG A 4 13.33 -13.64 17.15
CA ARG A 4 12.86 -14.99 16.76
C ARG A 4 11.97 -14.95 15.52
N ALA A 5 11.09 -13.95 15.39
CA ALA A 5 10.30 -13.75 14.18
C ALA A 5 11.16 -13.56 12.91
N CYS A 6 12.36 -12.99 13.06
CA CYS A 6 13.31 -12.82 11.97
C CYS A 6 14.22 -14.04 11.73
N SER A 7 14.59 -14.80 12.77
CA SER A 7 15.57 -15.89 12.67
C SER A 7 14.98 -17.32 12.67
N GLU A 8 13.82 -17.49 13.30
CA GLU A 8 13.20 -18.80 13.57
C GLU A 8 11.83 -18.94 12.90
N GLY A 9 11.30 -17.87 12.29
CA GLY A 9 10.01 -17.87 11.60
C GLY A 9 8.86 -17.30 12.45
N PRO A 10 7.61 -17.38 11.95
CA PRO A 10 6.43 -16.72 12.56
C PRO A 10 6.26 -16.99 14.04
N GLN A 11 5.87 -15.97 14.81
CA GLN A 11 5.63 -16.07 16.25
C GLN A 11 4.17 -15.75 16.57
N HIS A 12 3.46 -16.71 17.15
CA HIS A 12 2.09 -16.53 17.59
C HIS A 12 2.04 -15.80 18.93
N VAL A 13 1.18 -14.80 19.04
CA VAL A 13 0.95 -14.01 20.26
C VAL A 13 -0.46 -14.29 20.75
N THR A 14 -0.55 -14.73 21.99
CA THR A 14 -1.81 -15.08 22.64
C THR A 14 -2.20 -14.05 23.70
N VAL A 15 -3.49 -13.71 23.77
CA VAL A 15 -4.09 -12.91 24.85
C VAL A 15 -5.23 -13.73 25.43
N HIS A 16 -5.27 -13.88 26.76
CA HIS A 16 -6.25 -14.72 27.46
C HIS A 16 -6.39 -16.15 26.89
N GLY A 17 -5.28 -16.75 26.44
CA GLY A 17 -5.24 -18.11 25.91
C GLY A 17 -5.75 -18.27 24.47
N ARG A 18 -6.06 -17.17 23.76
CA ARG A 18 -6.45 -17.19 22.35
C ARG A 18 -5.36 -16.55 21.49
N GLU A 19 -5.11 -17.11 20.32
CA GLU A 19 -4.22 -16.51 19.32
C GLU A 19 -4.88 -15.24 18.77
N GLU A 20 -4.23 -14.09 18.98
CA GLU A 20 -4.76 -12.80 18.54
C GLU A 20 -3.99 -12.29 17.32
N VAL A 21 -2.66 -12.40 17.33
CA VAL A 21 -1.80 -11.90 16.25
C VAL A 21 -0.62 -12.81 16.00
N VAL A 22 -0.07 -12.75 14.78
CA VAL A 22 1.19 -13.39 14.41
C VAL A 22 2.22 -12.32 14.03
N ILE A 23 3.43 -12.43 14.55
CA ILE A 23 4.57 -11.59 14.17
C ILE A 23 5.37 -12.34 13.11
N ILE A 24 5.51 -11.73 11.93
CA ILE A 24 6.36 -12.21 10.83
C ILE A 24 7.36 -11.14 10.42
N GLY A 25 8.48 -11.57 9.84
CA GLY A 25 9.47 -10.65 9.28
C GLY A 25 8.89 -9.79 8.17
N VAL A 26 9.39 -8.55 8.02
CA VAL A 26 8.83 -7.58 7.07
C VAL A 26 8.90 -8.04 5.61
N ASN A 27 9.94 -8.79 5.23
CA ASN A 27 10.09 -9.32 3.87
C ASN A 27 9.08 -10.44 3.59
N GLU A 28 8.82 -11.31 4.58
CA GLU A 28 7.78 -12.33 4.50
C GLU A 28 6.40 -11.68 4.35
N PHE A 29 6.12 -10.66 5.18
CA PHE A 29 4.88 -9.89 5.08
C PHE A 29 4.71 -9.25 3.71
N ARG A 30 5.76 -8.62 3.16
CA ARG A 30 5.72 -8.02 1.81
C ARG A 30 5.46 -9.07 0.73
N ARG A 31 6.08 -10.25 0.83
CA ARG A 31 5.85 -11.35 -0.12
C ARG A 31 4.39 -11.84 -0.06
N LEU A 32 3.86 -12.05 1.14
CA LEU A 32 2.49 -12.51 1.37
C LEU A 32 1.45 -11.48 0.95
N LYS A 33 1.69 -10.20 1.25
CA LYS A 33 0.82 -9.08 0.84
C LYS A 33 0.84 -8.88 -0.67
N GLY A 34 1.93 -9.26 -1.33
CA GLY A 34 2.17 -8.99 -2.74
C GLY A 34 2.53 -7.52 -3.00
N SER A 35 2.87 -7.23 -4.25
CA SER A 35 3.18 -5.88 -4.72
C SER A 35 1.92 -5.05 -4.89
N GLN A 36 1.95 -3.77 -4.52
CA GLN A 36 0.92 -2.83 -4.96
C GLN A 36 1.08 -2.58 -6.46
N THR A 37 0.17 -3.12 -7.26
CA THR A 37 0.22 -3.02 -8.74
C THR A 37 -0.60 -1.86 -9.30
N GLY A 38 -1.44 -1.21 -8.47
CA GLY A 38 -2.42 -0.23 -8.91
C GLY A 38 -3.69 -0.83 -9.54
N ALA A 39 -3.80 -2.17 -9.61
CA ALA A 39 -4.95 -2.85 -10.22
C ALA A 39 -6.30 -2.47 -9.60
N ALA A 40 -6.34 -2.21 -8.29
CA ALA A 40 -7.56 -1.75 -7.62
C ALA A 40 -8.02 -0.37 -8.11
N LEU A 41 -7.07 0.54 -8.39
CA LEU A 41 -7.38 1.86 -8.96
C LEU A 41 -7.91 1.71 -10.39
N VAL A 42 -7.24 0.88 -11.20
CA VAL A 42 -7.68 0.60 -12.58
C VAL A 42 -9.10 0.01 -12.59
N ALA A 43 -9.36 -0.99 -11.73
CA ALA A 43 -10.68 -1.60 -11.61
C ALA A 43 -11.75 -0.58 -11.17
N ALA A 44 -11.42 0.31 -10.24
CA ALA A 44 -12.33 1.36 -9.79
C ALA A 44 -12.67 2.35 -10.93
N LEU A 45 -11.66 2.79 -11.70
CA LEU A 45 -11.88 3.67 -12.84
C LEU A 45 -12.71 2.98 -13.94
N GLN A 46 -12.47 1.70 -14.21
CA GLN A 46 -13.25 0.92 -15.19
C GLN A 46 -14.70 0.66 -14.75
N ALA A 47 -14.96 0.53 -13.45
CA ALA A 47 -16.30 0.37 -12.90
C ALA A 47 -17.08 1.70 -12.81
N SER A 48 -16.43 2.83 -13.09
CA SER A 48 -17.05 4.15 -13.05
C SER A 48 -18.18 4.26 -14.09
N PRO A 49 -19.34 4.84 -13.74
CA PRO A 49 -20.38 5.18 -14.71
C PRO A 49 -19.93 6.25 -15.72
N TYR A 50 -18.82 6.94 -15.46
CA TYR A 50 -18.22 7.98 -16.30
C TYR A 50 -16.96 7.49 -17.02
N ARG A 51 -16.98 6.27 -17.55
CA ARG A 51 -15.86 5.64 -18.27
C ARG A 51 -15.30 6.43 -19.44
N ASP A 52 -16.16 7.19 -20.13
CA ASP A 52 -15.81 7.96 -21.33
C ASP A 52 -15.68 9.47 -21.02
N ALA A 53 -15.60 9.85 -19.74
CA ALA A 53 -15.36 11.24 -19.36
C ALA A 53 -13.94 11.66 -19.73
N ASP A 54 -13.83 12.78 -20.43
CA ASP A 54 -12.55 13.38 -20.75
C ASP A 54 -11.96 14.04 -19.50
N LEU A 55 -10.79 13.58 -19.09
CA LEU A 55 -10.09 14.06 -17.90
C LEU A 55 -9.01 15.05 -18.31
N GLU A 56 -9.43 16.27 -18.63
CA GLU A 56 -8.52 17.36 -18.95
C GLU A 56 -8.15 18.17 -17.69
N PRO A 57 -6.85 18.31 -17.36
CA PRO A 57 -6.42 19.19 -16.27
C PRO A 57 -6.84 20.63 -16.58
N ALA A 58 -7.53 21.27 -15.65
CA ALA A 58 -7.83 22.69 -15.78
C ALA A 58 -6.51 23.48 -15.85
N ARG A 59 -6.30 24.18 -16.96
CA ARG A 59 -5.12 25.05 -17.11
C ARG A 59 -5.35 26.33 -16.34
N THR A 60 -4.51 26.58 -15.35
CA THR A 60 -4.44 27.85 -14.64
C THR A 60 -2.99 28.32 -14.59
N SER A 61 -2.77 29.63 -14.50
CA SER A 61 -1.44 30.17 -14.30
C SER A 61 -0.94 29.73 -12.93
N MET A 62 0.03 28.80 -12.91
CA MET A 62 0.66 28.35 -11.67
C MET A 62 1.95 29.16 -11.44
N PRO A 63 2.24 29.54 -10.18
CA PRO A 63 3.50 30.21 -9.87
C PRO A 63 4.67 29.27 -10.20
N VAL A 64 5.62 29.76 -11.00
CA VAL A 64 6.88 29.07 -11.28
C VAL A 64 7.84 29.34 -10.13
N ARG A 65 8.63 28.35 -9.72
CA ARG A 65 9.70 28.56 -8.74
C ARG A 65 10.73 29.54 -9.32
N ALA A 66 10.98 30.64 -8.63
CA ALA A 66 12.07 31.56 -8.97
C ALA A 66 13.42 30.83 -8.86
N VAL A 67 14.29 31.04 -9.84
CA VAL A 67 15.67 30.58 -9.85
C VAL A 67 16.56 31.81 -9.96
N ASP A 68 17.52 31.93 -9.06
CA ASP A 68 18.57 32.95 -9.15
C ASP A 68 19.53 32.56 -10.28
N VAL A 69 19.87 33.53 -11.15
CA VAL A 69 20.79 33.38 -12.30
C VAL A 69 22.10 34.10 -12.00
#